data_AF-A0A3R6H434-F1
#
_entry.id   AF-A0A3R6H434-F1
#
_cell.length_a   1.000
_cell.length_b   1.000
_cell.length_c   1.000
_cell.angle_alpha   90.00
_cell.angle_beta   90.00
_cell.angle_gamma   90.00
#
_symmetry.space_group_name_H-M   'P 1'
#
loop_
_entity.id
_entity.type
_entity.pdbx_description
1 polymer ?
#
loop_
_entity_poly.entity_id
_entity_poly.type
_entity_poly.pdbx_seq_one_letter_code
_entity_poly.pdbx_strand_id
1 'polypeptide(L)'
;MRKSEKVFSILNPDRIACSEQGCAYRLQKKIIRMARGFRRMFGTIPSANTSHFWHFSPYISESTYCKAKRGAILIAPDMQQKLLRLFEQNGADISIGFDEYVEQEGYEEIDTANCKKI
;
A
#
# COMPACT_ATOMS: atom_id res chain seq x y z
N MET A 1 -42.53 -5.90 -34.23
CA MET A 1 -41.78 -5.81 -32.96
C MET A 1 -40.49 -5.04 -33.22
N ARG A 2 -40.33 -3.83 -32.69
CA ARG A 2 -39.09 -3.03 -32.85
C ARG A 2 -37.99 -3.63 -31.97
N LYS A 3 -36.87 -4.04 -32.57
CA LYS A 3 -35.63 -4.38 -31.85
C LYS A 3 -35.16 -3.11 -31.14
N SER A 4 -35.03 -3.14 -29.82
CA SER A 4 -34.33 -2.08 -29.10
C SER A 4 -32.85 -2.15 -29.45
N GLU A 5 -32.30 -1.08 -30.02
CA GLU A 5 -30.87 -0.93 -30.22
C GLU A 5 -30.20 -0.88 -28.85
N LYS A 6 -29.22 -1.75 -28.62
CA LYS A 6 -28.40 -1.73 -27.41
C LYS A 6 -27.43 -0.58 -27.52
N VAL A 7 -27.81 0.58 -27.00
CA VAL A 7 -26.93 1.74 -26.87
C VAL A 7 -26.05 1.52 -25.64
N PHE A 8 -24.73 1.59 -25.79
CA PHE A 8 -23.80 1.66 -24.67
C PHE A 8 -23.31 3.09 -24.52
N SER A 9 -23.11 3.52 -23.28
CA SER A 9 -22.57 4.84 -22.96
C SER A 9 -21.11 4.68 -22.54
N ILE A 10 -20.20 5.37 -23.24
CA ILE A 10 -18.79 5.44 -22.83
C ILE A 10 -18.66 6.56 -21.82
N LEU A 11 -18.31 6.22 -20.58
CA LEU A 11 -18.04 7.19 -19.52
C LEU A 11 -16.57 7.56 -19.54
N ASN A 12 -16.24 8.85 -19.57
CA ASN A 12 -14.88 9.32 -19.33
C ASN A 12 -14.71 9.62 -17.83
N PRO A 13 -13.95 8.82 -17.07
CA PRO A 13 -13.76 9.02 -15.64
C PRO A 13 -13.25 10.42 -15.30
N ASP A 14 -12.38 11.02 -16.11
CA ASP A 14 -11.78 12.33 -15.84
C ASP A 14 -12.79 13.48 -15.87
N ARG A 15 -13.95 13.26 -16.49
CA ARG A 15 -15.02 14.26 -16.65
C ARG A 15 -16.26 13.98 -15.79
N ILE A 16 -16.24 12.90 -15.00
CA ILE A 16 -17.31 12.63 -14.04
C ILE A 16 -17.05 13.49 -12.81
N ALA A 17 -17.90 14.51 -12.61
CA ALA A 17 -17.87 15.31 -11.40
C ALA A 17 -18.09 14.42 -10.17
N CYS A 18 -17.42 14.72 -9.05
CA CYS A 18 -17.75 14.05 -7.79
C CYS A 18 -19.20 14.40 -7.43
N SER A 19 -20.05 13.38 -7.31
CA SER A 19 -21.33 13.55 -6.65
C SER A 19 -21.10 13.96 -5.18
N GLU A 20 -22.07 14.60 -4.54
CA GLU A 20 -22.00 14.93 -3.11
C GLU A 20 -21.82 13.69 -2.21
N GLN A 21 -22.09 12.50 -2.75
CA GLN A 21 -21.92 11.21 -2.09
C GLN A 21 -20.58 10.52 -2.42
N GLY A 22 -19.80 11.07 -3.36
CA GLY A 22 -18.60 10.44 -3.91
C GLY A 22 -18.92 9.12 -4.62
N CYS A 23 -17.97 8.59 -5.38
CA CYS A 23 -18.01 7.19 -5.79
C CYS A 23 -16.97 6.45 -4.93
N ALA A 24 -17.45 5.54 -4.08
CA ALA A 24 -16.60 4.78 -3.15
C ALA A 24 -15.50 3.96 -3.86
N TYR A 25 -15.67 3.66 -5.14
CA TYR A 25 -14.75 2.85 -5.93
C TYR A 25 -13.88 3.68 -6.88
N ARG A 26 -13.99 5.01 -6.86
CA ARG A 26 -13.21 5.85 -7.75
C ARG A 26 -11.79 5.98 -7.20
N LEU A 27 -10.84 5.43 -7.94
CA LEU A 27 -9.42 5.53 -7.61
C LEU A 27 -8.74 6.61 -8.45
N GLN A 28 -7.80 7.33 -7.85
CA GLN A 28 -6.96 8.30 -8.53
C GLN A 28 -5.56 7.73 -8.76
N LYS A 29 -5.08 7.90 -9.99
CA LYS A 29 -3.69 7.58 -10.34
C LYS A 29 -2.75 8.52 -9.60
N LYS A 30 -1.80 7.96 -8.87
CA LYS A 30 -0.81 8.71 -8.09
C LYS A 30 0.52 7.97 -8.06
N ILE A 31 1.60 8.72 -7.88
CA ILE A 31 2.91 8.15 -7.59
C ILE A 31 2.92 7.79 -6.11
N ILE A 32 3.04 6.49 -5.81
CA ILE A 32 3.08 5.95 -4.46
C ILE A 32 4.53 5.58 -4.13
N ARG A 33 4.99 6.00 -2.96
CA ARG A 33 6.32 5.65 -2.44
C ARG A 33 6.28 4.29 -1.75
N MET A 34 6.75 3.27 -2.46
CA MET A 34 6.88 1.90 -1.97
C MET A 34 8.23 1.71 -1.26
N ALA A 35 8.29 0.85 -0.26
CA ALA A 35 9.54 0.48 0.39
C ALA A 35 10.05 -0.87 -0.11
N ARG A 36 11.35 -1.10 0.03
CA ARG A 36 12.02 -2.32 -0.40
C ARG A 36 13.06 -2.73 0.62
N GLY A 37 12.93 -3.94 1.15
CA GLY A 37 13.85 -4.48 2.14
C GLY A 37 13.72 -3.81 3.51
N PHE A 38 14.00 -4.58 4.56
CA PHE A 38 14.09 -4.07 5.94
C PHE A 38 15.13 -4.86 6.73
N ARG A 39 16.15 -5.38 6.05
CA ARG A 39 17.15 -6.25 6.66
C ARG A 39 17.97 -5.49 7.70
N ARG A 40 18.29 -4.21 7.44
CA ARG A 40 19.06 -3.37 8.36
C ARG A 40 18.27 -3.11 9.65
N MET A 41 17.03 -2.65 9.51
CA MET A 41 16.13 -2.42 10.65
C MET A 41 15.87 -3.70 11.45
N PHE A 42 15.60 -4.83 10.78
CA PHE A 42 15.46 -6.12 11.46
C PHE A 42 16.72 -6.52 12.26
N GLY A 43 17.91 -6.17 11.77
CA GLY A 43 19.17 -6.45 12.46
C GLY A 43 19.36 -5.70 13.78
N THR A 44 18.54 -4.69 14.07
CA THR A 44 18.59 -3.96 15.35
C THR A 44 17.69 -4.53 16.43
N ILE A 45 16.81 -5.46 16.08
CA ILE A 45 15.95 -6.12 17.06
C ILE A 45 16.84 -6.94 18.02
N PRO A 46 16.65 -6.81 19.35
CA PRO A 46 17.31 -7.66 20.32
C PRO A 46 17.07 -9.15 20.01
N SER A 47 18.11 -9.99 20.04
CA SER A 47 18.04 -11.39 19.60
C SER A 47 16.90 -12.19 20.24
N ALA A 48 16.59 -11.92 21.52
CA ALA A 48 15.48 -12.53 22.26
C ALA A 48 14.10 -12.32 21.59
N ASN A 49 13.91 -11.21 20.88
CA ASN A 49 12.64 -10.83 20.24
C ASN A 49 12.59 -11.20 18.75
N THR A 50 13.68 -11.76 18.19
CA THR A 50 13.73 -12.13 16.77
C THR A 50 13.06 -13.48 16.48
N SER A 51 12.93 -14.32 17.52
CA SER A 51 12.30 -15.63 17.39
C SER A 51 10.83 -15.48 17.00
N HIS A 52 10.40 -16.22 15.98
CA HIS A 52 9.02 -16.21 15.48
C HIS A 52 8.48 -14.85 14.98
N PHE A 53 9.31 -13.81 14.82
CA PHE A 53 8.88 -12.47 14.37
C PHE A 53 7.99 -12.49 13.12
N TRP A 54 8.23 -13.43 12.20
CA TRP A 54 7.45 -13.56 10.97
C TRP A 54 5.96 -13.86 11.23
N HIS A 55 5.60 -14.56 12.31
CA HIS A 55 4.21 -14.93 12.64
C HIS A 55 3.33 -13.71 12.92
N PHE A 56 3.95 -12.62 13.38
CA PHE A 56 3.26 -11.36 13.69
C PHE A 56 3.30 -10.38 12.52
N SER A 57 4.03 -10.71 11.46
CA SER A 57 4.11 -9.88 10.27
C SER A 57 2.80 -9.95 9.48
N PRO A 58 2.45 -8.91 8.69
CA PRO A 58 1.24 -8.90 7.86
C PRO A 58 1.31 -9.86 6.66
N TYR A 59 2.35 -10.70 6.56
CA TYR A 59 2.54 -11.63 5.46
C TYR A 59 1.89 -12.97 5.74
N ILE A 60 1.23 -13.52 4.72
CA ILE A 60 0.52 -14.81 4.80
C ILE A 60 1.50 -15.98 4.96
N SER A 61 2.72 -15.87 4.42
CA SER A 61 3.71 -16.94 4.46
C SER A 61 5.10 -16.45 4.83
N GLU A 62 5.86 -17.30 5.52
CA GLU A 62 7.27 -17.08 5.83
C GLU A 62 8.11 -16.82 4.57
N SER A 63 7.79 -17.49 3.46
CA SER A 63 8.48 -17.29 2.18
C SER A 63 8.28 -15.89 1.62
N THR A 64 7.08 -15.33 1.73
CA THR A 64 6.77 -13.96 1.31
C THR A 64 7.46 -12.95 2.22
N TYR A 65 7.42 -13.17 3.53
CA TYR A 65 8.17 -12.38 4.51
C TYR A 65 9.67 -12.36 4.19
N CYS A 66 10.27 -13.52 3.93
CA CYS A 66 11.69 -13.63 3.60
C CYS A 66 12.05 -12.90 2.30
N LYS A 67 11.18 -12.97 1.28
CA LYS A 67 11.35 -12.20 0.03
C LYS A 67 11.26 -10.71 0.28
N ALA A 68 10.27 -10.24 1.05
CA ALA A 68 10.12 -8.84 1.40
C ALA A 68 11.31 -8.31 2.22
N LYS A 69 11.78 -9.08 3.22
CA LYS A 69 12.96 -8.74 4.04
C LYS A 69 14.22 -8.51 3.20
N ARG A 70 14.41 -9.30 2.14
CA ARG A 70 15.54 -9.17 1.19
C ARG A 70 15.32 -8.09 0.13
N GLY A 71 14.14 -7.47 0.08
CA GLY A 71 13.77 -6.49 -0.94
C GLY A 71 13.37 -7.10 -2.28
N ALA A 72 12.99 -8.38 -2.36
CA ALA A 72 12.50 -8.96 -3.62
C ALA A 72 11.05 -8.55 -3.95
N ILE A 73 10.29 -8.07 -2.96
CA ILE A 73 8.90 -7.63 -3.09
C ILE A 73 8.79 -6.19 -2.58
N LEU A 74 8.00 -5.37 -3.29
CA LEU A 74 7.67 -4.01 -2.87
C LEU A 74 6.64 -4.02 -1.76
N ILE A 75 6.80 -3.11 -0.81
CA ILE A 75 5.97 -3.01 0.39
C ILE A 75 5.09 -1.77 0.24
N ALA A 76 3.77 -1.98 0.20
CA ALA A 76 2.78 -0.92 0.12
C ALA A 76 2.75 -0.04 1.39
N PRO A 77 2.38 1.24 1.30
CA PRO A 77 2.41 2.17 2.44
C PRO A 77 1.64 1.67 3.66
N ASP A 78 0.48 1.03 3.47
CA ASP A 78 -0.32 0.47 4.56
C ASP A 78 0.44 -0.67 5.29
N MET A 79 1.10 -1.55 4.52
CA MET A 79 1.95 -2.61 5.06
C MET A 79 3.21 -2.05 5.71
N GLN A 80 3.80 -0.98 5.15
CA GLN A 80 4.94 -0.30 5.76
C GLN A 80 4.59 0.18 7.17
N GLN A 81 3.43 0.82 7.35
CA GLN A 81 2.98 1.31 8.67
C GLN A 81 2.77 0.16 9.67
N LYS A 82 2.17 -0.96 9.23
CA LYS A 82 1.99 -2.15 10.07
C LYS A 82 3.33 -2.75 10.50
N LEU A 83 4.29 -2.85 9.57
CA LEU A 83 5.63 -3.34 9.86
C LEU A 83 6.37 -2.42 10.82
N LEU A 84 6.34 -1.10 10.62
CA LEU A 84 7.02 -0.14 11.50
C LEU A 84 6.53 -0.26 12.95
N ARG A 85 5.20 -0.38 13.16
CA ARG A 85 4.63 -0.62 14.49
C ARG A 85 5.12 -1.93 15.11
N LEU A 86 5.21 -2.99 14.30
CA LEU A 86 5.73 -4.28 14.78
C LEU A 86 7.22 -4.18 15.15
N PHE A 87 8.02 -3.49 14.34
CA PHE A 87 9.44 -3.25 14.61
C PHE A 87 9.65 -2.49 15.92
N GLU A 88 8.90 -1.40 16.11
CA GLU A 88 8.91 -0.59 17.33
C GLU A 88 8.54 -1.43 18.56
N GLN A 89 7.46 -2.22 18.49
CA GLN A 89 7.03 -3.10 19.58
C GLN A 89 8.07 -4.16 19.98
N ASN A 90 8.93 -4.57 19.04
CA ASN A 90 9.97 -5.57 19.28
C ASN A 90 11.33 -4.95 19.64
N GLY A 91 11.41 -3.62 19.78
CA GLY A 91 12.63 -2.91 20.18
C GLY A 91 13.61 -2.66 19.04
N ALA A 92 13.15 -2.63 17.79
CA ALA A 92 13.98 -2.21 16.67
C ALA A 92 14.21 -0.69 16.68
N ASP A 93 15.34 -0.26 16.12
CA ASP A 93 15.58 1.15 15.83
C ASP A 93 14.88 1.55 14.52
N ILE A 94 13.72 2.19 14.64
CA ILE A 94 12.92 2.65 13.50
C ILE A 94 13.57 3.83 12.75
N SER A 95 14.55 4.51 13.34
CA SER A 95 15.23 5.65 12.68
C SER A 95 16.04 5.23 11.45
N ILE A 96 16.42 3.94 11.37
CA ILE A 96 17.09 3.35 10.22
C ILE A 96 16.18 3.33 8.98
N GLY A 97 14.88 3.10 9.18
CA GLY A 97 13.91 2.94 8.12
C GLY A 97 14.08 1.67 7.28
N PHE A 98 13.37 1.63 6.14
CA PHE A 98 13.50 0.56 5.15
C PHE A 98 14.80 0.69 4.36
N ASP A 99 15.26 -0.40 3.73
CA ASP A 99 16.56 -0.43 3.06
C ASP A 99 16.58 0.49 1.82
N GLU A 100 15.47 0.58 1.07
CA GLU A 100 15.31 1.42 -0.12
C GLU A 100 13.83 1.88 -0.27
N TYR A 101 13.62 2.96 -1.02
CA TYR A 101 12.30 3.42 -1.46
C TYR A 101 12.24 3.58 -2.97
N VAL A 102 11.11 3.19 -3.57
CA VAL A 102 10.86 3.26 -5.01
C VAL A 102 9.53 3.97 -5.25
N GLU A 103 9.50 4.89 -6.21
CA GLU A 103 8.29 5.53 -6.68
C GLU A 103 7.62 4.68 -7.76
N GLN A 104 6.35 4.33 -7.55
CA GLN A 104 5.59 3.52 -8.50
C GLN A 104 4.22 4.15 -8.76
N GLU A 105 3.78 4.15 -10.02
CA GLU A 105 2.39 4.52 -10.34
C GLU A 105 1.42 3.51 -9.71
N GLY A 106 0.53 4.01 -8.88
CA GLY A 106 -0.53 3.25 -8.25
C GLY A 106 -1.85 4.00 -8.24
N TYR A 107 -2.84 3.40 -7.58
CA TYR A 107 -4.19 3.91 -7.48
C TYR A 107 -4.57 4.00 -6.01
N GLU A 108 -4.97 5.18 -5.55
CA GLU A 108 -5.45 5.40 -4.18
C GLU A 108 -6.91 5.86 -4.21
N GLU A 109 -7.65 5.59 -3.15
CA GLU A 109 -9.00 6.12 -2.96
C GLU A 109 -8.95 7.66 -2.92
N ILE A 110 -9.95 8.29 -3.52
CA ILE A 110 -10.05 9.75 -3.52
C ILE A 110 -10.58 10.20 -2.17
N ASP A 111 -9.79 11.00 -1.45
CA ASP A 111 -10.31 11.80 -0.35
C ASP A 111 -11.42 12.70 -0.89
N THR A 112 -12.66 12.45 -0.46
CA THR A 112 -13.84 13.23 -0.83
C THR A 112 -13.69 14.72 -0.48
N ALA A 113 -12.76 15.06 0.43
CA ALA A 113 -12.38 16.43 0.78
C ALA A 113 -11.58 17.17 -0.32
N ASN A 114 -10.87 16.45 -1.20
CA ASN A 114 -9.97 17.04 -2.21
C ASN A 114 -10.56 17.05 -3.63
N CYS A 115 -11.85 16.74 -3.78
CA CYS A 115 -12.48 16.81 -5.09
C CYS A 115 -12.67 18.27 -5.51
N LYS A 116 -11.87 18.72 -6.49
CA LYS A 116 -12.05 20.02 -7.13
C LYS A 116 -13.44 20.07 -7.77
N LYS A 117 -14.31 20.91 -7.21
CA LYS A 117 -15.55 21.33 -7.89
C LYS A 117 -15.10 22.14 -9.12
N ILE A 118 -15.43 21.63 -10.30
CA ILE A 118 -15.29 22.36 -11.57
C ILE A 118 -16.41 23.39 -11.63
#